data_AF-A0AA92C2V6-F1
#
_entry.id   AF-A0AA92C2V6-F1
#
_cell.length_a   1.000
_cell.length_b   1.000
_cell.length_c   1.000
_cell.angle_alpha   90.00
_cell.angle_beta   90.00
_cell.angle_gamma   90.00
#
_symmetry.space_group_name_H-M   'P 1'
#
loop_
_entity.id
_entity.type
_entity.pdbx_description
1 polymer ?
#
loop_
_entity_poly.entity_id
_entity_poly.type
_entity_poly.pdbx_seq_one_letter_code
_entity_poly.pdbx_strand_id
1 'polypeptide(L)'
;MHRTGYAPVTVKVRATRPRWNFTTAAPFLPHPIPHEGLDVLSCSFQVECHSHGGMMFFRKSLFAALAAAFAILLTGCNDKDNENKGVGAPAADQAAVSKYNAYVKAANSLAVSFNQVLQSHAQTYARALAGDKPLQNYSVASPIDVTKVKSALNEAFVKEATFADIDPAAKSYADALAGFEPINTDLANYAQSKGYLADGGKTAREKDPAFVDALKKVAAAEEAFFNSMQKHDYDLARKAYDEAAPDSVERDRAGIILFSKDTVSKLTAMFATPGDANLRDDTKASLNRLSDVSVAWDKKLRSSDAKGCPATMSAINTFIAGARTAVQRAEKGDYSVEIDPRYVNTIQDPVYTDGRQLNMNYSWLISSFNGNRC
;
A
#
# COMPACT_ATOMS: atom_id res chain seq x y z
N MET A 1 -53.57 -3.57 -16.79
CA MET A 1 -52.33 -4.03 -17.44
C MET A 1 -51.50 -2.81 -17.78
N HIS A 2 -50.36 -2.59 -17.12
CA HIS A 2 -49.09 -2.23 -17.78
C HIS A 2 -47.99 -2.04 -16.74
N ARG A 3 -46.95 -2.86 -16.90
CA ARG A 3 -45.64 -2.73 -16.26
C ARG A 3 -44.91 -1.53 -16.84
N THR A 4 -44.23 -0.75 -16.01
CA THR A 4 -43.01 0.02 -16.32
C THR A 4 -42.41 0.37 -14.96
N GLY A 5 -41.15 0.18 -14.62
CA GLY A 5 -39.93 -0.14 -15.35
C GLY A 5 -38.82 0.45 -14.50
N TYR A 6 -38.35 -0.30 -13.49
CA TYR A 6 -37.21 0.10 -12.67
C TYR A 6 -35.97 0.19 -13.57
N ALA A 7 -35.43 1.40 -13.76
CA ALA A 7 -34.11 1.61 -14.32
C ALA A 7 -33.18 2.12 -13.20
N PRO A 8 -32.08 1.41 -12.88
CA PRO A 8 -31.14 1.85 -11.86
C PRO A 8 -30.25 2.97 -12.43
N VAL A 9 -30.28 4.15 -11.82
CA VAL A 9 -29.30 5.21 -12.11
C VAL A 9 -27.96 4.78 -11.53
N THR A 10 -27.04 4.42 -12.42
CA THR A 10 -25.69 3.95 -12.09
C THR A 10 -24.72 5.11 -12.21
N VAL A 11 -24.17 5.59 -11.10
CA VAL A 11 -23.00 6.49 -11.13
C VAL A 11 -21.76 5.63 -11.30
N LYS A 12 -21.12 5.74 -12.47
CA LYS A 12 -19.95 4.94 -12.83
C LYS A 12 -18.68 5.67 -12.37
N VAL A 13 -18.33 5.54 -11.10
CA VAL A 13 -16.95 5.79 -10.67
C VAL A 13 -16.13 4.57 -11.13
N ARG A 14 -15.25 4.79 -12.10
CA ARG A 14 -14.32 3.76 -12.56
C ARG A 14 -13.37 3.45 -11.40
N ALA A 15 -13.66 2.37 -10.69
CA ALA A 15 -12.83 1.87 -9.60
C ALA A 15 -11.43 1.52 -10.13
N THR A 16 -10.45 2.36 -9.80
CA THR A 16 -9.04 1.97 -9.86
C THR A 16 -8.76 1.06 -8.67
N ARG A 17 -8.30 -0.16 -8.97
CA ARG A 17 -7.95 -1.16 -7.95
C ARG A 17 -6.84 -0.60 -7.05
N PRO A 18 -6.97 -0.62 -5.72
CA PRO A 18 -5.92 -0.14 -4.84
C PRO A 18 -4.73 -1.11 -4.81
N ARG A 19 -3.51 -0.58 -4.98
CA ARG A 19 -2.23 -1.29 -4.87
C ARG A 19 -1.28 -0.44 -4.06
N TRP A 20 -0.51 -1.09 -3.21
CA TRP A 20 -0.17 -0.60 -1.88
C TRP A 20 1.20 -1.19 -1.53
N ASN A 21 2.22 -0.51 -0.97
CA ASN A 21 3.56 -1.03 -0.58
C ASN A 21 4.24 -0.43 0.70
N PHE A 22 4.68 -1.25 1.67
CA PHE A 22 5.53 -0.92 2.84
C PHE A 22 6.70 -1.91 3.04
N THR A 23 7.66 -1.45 3.85
CA THR A 23 8.99 -2.02 4.11
C THR A 23 9.48 -1.54 5.47
N THR A 24 10.22 -2.38 6.20
CA THR A 24 11.05 -2.00 7.36
C THR A 24 12.47 -2.56 7.20
N ALA A 25 13.45 -1.82 7.69
CA ALA A 25 14.85 -2.22 7.81
C ALA A 25 15.35 -1.91 9.22
N ALA A 26 16.04 -2.87 9.84
CA ALA A 26 16.91 -2.67 11.01
C ALA A 26 18.38 -2.91 10.59
N PRO A 27 19.36 -2.24 11.21
CA PRO A 27 20.75 -2.25 10.75
C PRO A 27 21.54 -3.43 11.37
N PHE A 28 22.28 -4.17 10.54
CA PHE A 28 23.27 -5.15 11.01
C PHE A 28 24.69 -4.61 10.82
N LEU A 29 25.42 -4.51 11.93
CA LEU A 29 26.89 -4.36 11.98
C LEU A 29 27.56 -5.74 11.85
N PRO A 30 28.80 -5.84 11.30
CA PRO A 30 29.46 -7.11 11.08
C PRO A 30 30.47 -7.45 12.20
N HIS A 31 30.46 -8.70 12.67
CA HIS A 31 31.65 -9.32 13.25
C HIS A 31 31.85 -10.73 12.68
N PRO A 32 33.09 -11.14 12.34
CA PRO A 32 33.39 -12.41 11.67
C PRO A 32 34.04 -13.43 12.61
N ILE A 33 33.62 -14.70 12.56
CA ILE A 33 34.46 -15.86 12.96
C ILE A 33 34.03 -17.13 12.17
N PRO A 34 34.83 -18.22 12.07
CA PRO A 34 35.38 -18.71 10.81
C PRO A 34 34.98 -20.16 10.47
N HIS A 35 35.47 -20.60 9.30
CA HIS A 35 35.36 -21.92 8.67
C HIS A 35 35.77 -23.13 9.52
N GLU A 36 34.96 -24.19 9.47
CA GLU A 36 35.31 -25.62 9.30
C GLU A 36 34.08 -26.25 8.59
N GLY A 37 34.12 -26.97 7.47
CA GLY A 37 35.01 -28.05 7.08
C GLY A 37 34.22 -29.36 7.18
N LEU A 38 33.59 -29.82 6.09
CA LEU A 38 33.30 -31.24 5.84
C LEU A 38 32.80 -31.46 4.40
N ASP A 39 33.38 -32.49 3.82
CA ASP A 39 33.47 -32.80 2.40
C ASP A 39 32.74 -34.13 2.12
N VAL A 40 32.47 -34.37 0.83
CA VAL A 40 32.14 -35.65 0.15
C VAL A 40 30.74 -36.29 0.36
N LEU A 41 29.90 -36.31 -0.69
CA LEU A 41 29.75 -37.47 -1.60
C LEU A 41 28.73 -37.24 -2.74
N SER A 42 29.18 -37.65 -3.92
CA SER A 42 28.58 -37.57 -5.25
C SER A 42 27.39 -38.53 -5.45
N CYS A 43 26.43 -38.12 -6.28
CA CYS A 43 25.84 -39.03 -7.26
C CYS A 43 25.24 -38.23 -8.44
N SER A 44 25.88 -38.38 -9.60
CA SER A 44 25.47 -37.87 -10.89
C SER A 44 24.19 -38.55 -11.40
N PHE A 45 23.26 -37.78 -11.98
CA PHE A 45 22.50 -38.21 -13.16
C PHE A 45 22.08 -36.99 -13.98
N GLN A 46 22.47 -37.02 -15.24
CA GLN A 46 22.34 -35.96 -16.23
C GLN A 46 21.23 -36.36 -17.20
N VAL A 47 20.19 -35.54 -17.31
CA VAL A 47 19.30 -35.51 -18.48
C VAL A 47 18.99 -34.05 -18.78
N GLU A 48 19.50 -33.60 -19.90
CA GLU A 48 19.19 -32.32 -20.54
C GLU A 48 17.74 -32.30 -21.00
N CYS A 49 17.01 -31.24 -20.64
CA CYS A 49 15.89 -30.74 -21.42
C CYS A 49 15.98 -29.21 -21.44
N HIS A 50 16.39 -28.69 -22.59
CA HIS A 50 16.30 -27.29 -22.95
C HIS A 50 14.84 -26.83 -22.95
N SER A 51 14.51 -25.81 -22.16
CA SER A 51 13.44 -24.87 -22.47
C SER A 51 13.76 -23.54 -21.80
N HIS A 52 14.21 -22.56 -22.59
CA HIS A 52 14.39 -21.17 -22.19
C HIS A 52 13.02 -20.53 -21.93
N GLY A 53 12.45 -20.81 -20.76
CA GLY A 53 11.32 -20.08 -20.20
C GLY A 53 11.83 -19.03 -19.22
N GLY A 54 12.02 -17.79 -19.70
CA GLY A 54 12.28 -16.66 -18.82
C GLY A 54 11.08 -16.42 -17.90
N MET A 55 11.15 -16.96 -16.68
CA MET A 55 10.18 -16.66 -15.62
C MET A 55 10.34 -15.21 -15.19
N MET A 56 9.51 -14.34 -15.77
CA MET A 56 9.22 -13.01 -15.22
C MET A 56 8.48 -13.18 -13.89
N PHE A 57 9.23 -13.17 -12.79
CA PHE A 57 8.65 -13.13 -11.44
C PHE A 57 8.17 -11.71 -11.12
N PHE A 58 6.91 -11.43 -11.44
CA PHE A 58 6.20 -10.22 -10.99
C PHE A 58 5.93 -10.31 -9.49
N ARG A 59 6.84 -9.78 -8.68
CA ARG A 59 6.71 -9.63 -7.21
C ARG A 59 5.99 -8.33 -6.90
N LYS A 60 4.96 -8.33 -6.04
CA LYS A 60 4.15 -7.15 -5.65
C LYS A 60 3.98 -7.18 -4.13
N SER A 61 4.75 -6.43 -3.32
CA SER A 61 4.24 -6.09 -1.96
C SER A 61 3.24 -4.95 -2.16
N LEU A 62 2.19 -4.69 -1.39
CA LEU A 62 1.71 -4.67 -0.02
C LEU A 62 1.95 -3.46 0.90
N PHE A 63 0.89 -2.62 1.01
CA PHE A 63 0.57 -1.45 1.86
C PHE A 63 0.83 0.01 1.41
N ALA A 64 -0.17 0.67 0.85
CA ALA A 64 -0.30 2.11 0.96
C ALA A 64 -1.78 2.51 1.09
N ALA A 65 -2.71 1.60 1.42
CA ALA A 65 -4.07 1.76 1.96
C ALA A 65 -5.02 2.95 1.69
N LEU A 66 -4.65 4.06 1.07
CA LEU A 66 -5.43 5.26 0.82
C LEU A 66 -6.63 5.06 -0.11
N ALA A 67 -7.64 4.39 0.41
CA ALA A 67 -9.00 4.67 -0.01
C ALA A 67 -9.36 6.05 0.57
N ALA A 68 -9.57 7.03 -0.31
CA ALA A 68 -10.01 8.37 0.04
C ALA A 68 -11.29 8.26 0.90
N ALA A 69 -11.18 8.55 2.19
CA ALA A 69 -12.31 8.74 3.07
C ALA A 69 -12.56 10.24 3.15
N PHE A 70 -13.05 10.84 2.05
CA PHE A 70 -13.61 12.18 2.15
C PHE A 70 -14.92 12.05 2.94
N ALA A 71 -14.84 12.30 4.25
CA ALA A 71 -15.98 12.59 5.08
C ALA A 71 -16.52 13.97 4.69
N ILE A 72 -17.08 14.09 3.48
CA ILE A 72 -17.98 15.21 3.21
C ILE A 72 -19.22 14.89 4.04
N LEU A 73 -19.41 15.67 5.09
CA LEU A 73 -20.63 15.74 5.89
C LEU A 73 -21.77 16.16 4.95
N LEU A 74 -22.28 15.22 4.15
CA LEU A 74 -23.56 15.39 3.48
C LEU A 74 -24.62 15.26 4.58
N THR A 75 -24.90 16.40 5.23
CA THR A 75 -26.14 16.59 5.97
C THR A 75 -27.27 16.34 4.99
N GLY A 76 -27.89 15.17 5.09
CA GLY A 76 -29.15 14.91 4.41
C GLY A 76 -30.21 15.85 4.97
N CYS A 77 -30.66 16.80 4.16
CA CYS A 77 -31.93 17.48 4.38
C CYS A 77 -32.87 17.05 3.24
N ASN A 78 -33.78 16.16 3.59
CA ASN A 78 -34.95 15.85 2.80
C ASN A 78 -36.04 16.89 3.11
N ASP A 79 -36.46 17.72 2.15
CA ASP A 79 -37.83 17.73 1.62
C ASP A 79 -38.08 18.91 0.67
N LYS A 80 -38.83 18.59 -0.40
CA LYS A 80 -39.79 19.43 -1.14
C LYS A 80 -39.32 20.80 -1.64
N ASP A 81 -38.78 20.82 -2.86
CA ASP A 81 -39.50 21.35 -4.03
C ASP A 81 -38.59 21.28 -5.26
N ASN A 82 -39.19 20.86 -6.38
CA ASN A 82 -38.51 20.65 -7.65
C ASN A 82 -38.00 21.96 -8.24
N GLU A 83 -36.70 22.22 -8.12
CA GLU A 83 -35.91 22.77 -9.22
C GLU A 83 -34.48 22.25 -9.17
N ASN A 84 -34.01 21.82 -10.33
CA ASN A 84 -32.79 21.12 -10.60
C ASN A 84 -31.54 21.99 -10.28
N LYS A 85 -31.07 21.95 -9.04
CA LYS A 85 -29.69 22.27 -8.64
C LYS A 85 -29.31 21.30 -7.54
N GLY A 86 -28.62 20.21 -7.90
CA GLY A 86 -27.82 19.50 -6.91
C GLY A 86 -26.93 20.54 -6.23
N VAL A 87 -27.02 20.66 -4.90
CA VAL A 87 -26.04 21.44 -4.15
C VAL A 87 -24.72 20.72 -4.37
N GLY A 88 -23.98 21.15 -5.39
CA GLY A 88 -22.61 20.77 -5.56
C GLY A 88 -21.93 21.07 -4.25
N ALA A 89 -21.09 20.14 -3.79
CA ALA A 89 -20.15 20.47 -2.74
C ALA A 89 -19.50 21.83 -3.09
N PRO A 90 -19.28 22.72 -2.11
CA PRO A 90 -18.58 23.98 -2.33
C PRO A 90 -17.41 23.78 -3.31
N ALA A 91 -17.20 24.70 -4.24
CA ALA A 91 -16.16 24.54 -5.27
C ALA A 91 -14.77 24.21 -4.67
N ALA A 92 -14.49 24.73 -3.47
CA ALA A 92 -13.30 24.40 -2.68
C ALA A 92 -13.20 22.91 -2.28
N ASP A 93 -14.31 22.28 -1.89
CA ASP A 93 -14.37 20.86 -1.54
C ASP A 93 -14.14 19.97 -2.78
N GLN A 94 -14.67 20.38 -3.94
CA GLN A 94 -14.46 19.66 -5.19
C GLN A 94 -13.00 19.78 -5.69
N ALA A 95 -12.38 20.95 -5.53
CA ALA A 95 -10.96 21.15 -5.84
C ALA A 95 -10.05 20.28 -4.95
N ALA A 96 -10.32 20.25 -3.63
CA ALA A 96 -9.58 19.41 -2.68
C ALA A 96 -9.71 17.91 -3.03
N VAL A 97 -10.93 17.43 -3.31
CA VAL A 97 -11.17 16.04 -3.75
C VAL A 97 -10.41 15.73 -5.05
N SER A 98 -10.43 16.65 -6.02
CA SER A 98 -9.74 16.50 -7.30
C SER A 98 -8.23 16.35 -7.13
N LYS A 99 -7.60 17.24 -6.36
CA LYS A 99 -6.15 17.19 -6.08
C LYS A 99 -5.76 15.95 -5.29
N TYR A 100 -6.51 15.62 -4.25
CA TYR A 100 -6.24 14.44 -3.46
C TYR A 100 -6.36 13.14 -4.29
N ASN A 101 -7.36 13.03 -5.16
CA ASN A 101 -7.49 11.88 -6.07
C ASN A 101 -6.31 11.77 -7.06
N ALA A 102 -5.74 12.89 -7.49
CA ALA A 102 -4.52 12.88 -8.28
C ALA A 102 -3.31 12.36 -7.47
N TYR A 103 -3.21 12.70 -6.18
CA TYR A 103 -2.22 12.09 -5.29
C TYR A 103 -2.47 10.60 -5.05
N VAL A 104 -3.72 10.16 -4.90
CA VAL A 104 -4.07 8.72 -4.83
C VAL A 104 -3.64 8.01 -6.11
N LYS A 105 -3.81 8.63 -7.28
CA LYS A 105 -3.31 8.08 -8.55
C LYS A 105 -1.79 7.96 -8.56
N ALA A 106 -1.06 8.95 -8.04
CA ALA A 106 0.39 8.87 -7.89
C ALA A 106 0.80 7.73 -6.97
N ALA A 107 0.15 7.58 -5.80
CA ALA A 107 0.42 6.50 -4.86
C ALA A 107 0.11 5.10 -5.43
N ASN A 108 -0.90 4.99 -6.30
CA ASN A 108 -1.27 3.74 -6.97
C ASN A 108 -0.59 3.52 -8.33
N SER A 109 0.36 4.39 -8.73
CA SER A 109 0.98 4.31 -10.07
C SER A 109 1.90 3.10 -10.24
N LEU A 110 2.40 2.56 -9.13
CA LEU A 110 3.36 1.48 -9.12
C LEU A 110 2.74 0.12 -8.74
N ALA A 111 3.26 -0.92 -9.38
CA ALA A 111 3.00 -2.29 -8.94
C ALA A 111 3.90 -2.70 -7.76
N VAL A 112 5.07 -2.09 -7.67
CA VAL A 112 6.20 -2.39 -6.78
C VAL A 112 6.82 -1.06 -6.38
N SER A 113 7.00 -0.79 -5.09
CA SER A 113 7.56 0.48 -4.63
C SER A 113 9.05 0.57 -4.93
N PHE A 114 9.60 1.79 -4.91
CA PHE A 114 11.03 1.97 -5.10
C PHE A 114 11.85 1.34 -3.96
N ASN A 115 11.31 1.28 -2.74
CA ASN A 115 12.00 0.55 -1.69
C ASN A 115 12.06 -0.96 -1.93
N GLN A 116 11.00 -1.55 -2.49
CA GLN A 116 11.05 -2.95 -2.92
C GLN A 116 12.05 -3.17 -4.05
N VAL A 117 12.13 -2.23 -5.01
CA VAL A 117 13.14 -2.29 -6.08
C VAL A 117 14.54 -2.24 -5.46
N LEU A 118 14.77 -1.37 -4.47
CA LEU A 118 16.04 -1.28 -3.74
C LEU A 118 16.40 -2.61 -3.05
N GLN A 119 15.45 -3.20 -2.32
CA GLN A 119 15.64 -4.48 -1.65
C GLN A 119 15.92 -5.61 -2.65
N SER A 120 15.12 -5.71 -3.71
CA SER A 120 15.31 -6.71 -4.75
C SER A 120 16.65 -6.56 -5.45
N HIS A 121 17.09 -5.32 -5.70
CA HIS A 121 18.39 -5.03 -6.29
C HIS A 121 19.52 -5.53 -5.38
N ALA A 122 19.48 -5.17 -4.09
CA ALA A 122 20.47 -5.63 -3.11
C ALA A 122 20.52 -7.18 -3.02
N GLN A 123 19.36 -7.84 -2.93
CA GLN A 123 19.30 -9.30 -2.86
C GLN A 123 19.81 -10.00 -4.13
N THR A 124 19.55 -9.40 -5.29
CA THR A 124 19.88 -10.04 -6.59
C THR A 124 21.33 -9.80 -6.98
N TYR A 125 21.85 -8.59 -6.74
CA TYR A 125 23.10 -8.15 -7.35
C TYR A 125 24.24 -7.88 -6.38
N ALA A 126 23.99 -7.72 -5.07
CA ALA A 126 25.06 -7.35 -4.13
C ALA A 126 26.29 -8.29 -4.20
N ARG A 127 26.06 -9.60 -4.26
CA ARG A 127 27.15 -10.58 -4.37
C ARG A 127 27.85 -10.54 -5.72
N ALA A 128 27.09 -10.37 -6.81
CA ALA A 128 27.63 -10.38 -8.17
C ALA A 128 28.45 -9.12 -8.47
N LEU A 129 28.01 -7.98 -7.94
CA LEU A 129 28.67 -6.69 -8.09
C LEU A 129 29.90 -6.54 -7.18
N ALA A 130 29.93 -7.23 -6.03
CA ALA A 130 31.08 -7.23 -5.12
C ALA A 130 32.27 -8.09 -5.59
N GLY A 131 32.05 -9.01 -6.53
CA GLY A 131 33.12 -9.85 -7.10
C GLY A 131 33.50 -9.45 -8.51
N ASP A 132 34.60 -10.01 -9.02
CA ASP A 132 35.16 -9.69 -10.35
C ASP A 132 34.67 -10.60 -11.48
N LYS A 133 33.78 -11.56 -11.17
CA LYS A 133 33.26 -12.51 -12.18
C LYS A 133 32.38 -11.79 -13.21
N PRO A 134 32.46 -12.14 -14.51
CA PRO A 134 31.59 -11.55 -15.52
C PRO A 134 30.10 -11.69 -15.16
N LEU A 135 29.36 -10.57 -15.23
CA LEU A 135 27.92 -10.58 -15.00
C LEU A 135 27.19 -11.32 -16.13
N GLN A 136 26.24 -12.18 -15.76
CA GLN A 136 25.37 -12.88 -16.72
C GLN A 136 23.99 -12.21 -16.85
N ASN A 137 23.62 -11.42 -15.85
CA ASN A 137 22.40 -10.63 -15.84
C ASN A 137 22.64 -9.33 -15.07
N TYR A 138 21.90 -8.30 -15.45
CA TYR A 138 21.86 -7.03 -14.74
C TYR A 138 20.56 -6.32 -15.10
N SER A 139 19.92 -5.69 -14.11
CA SER A 139 18.71 -4.90 -14.31
C SER A 139 18.61 -3.84 -13.24
N VAL A 140 17.96 -2.74 -13.60
CA VAL A 140 17.71 -1.59 -12.72
C VAL A 140 16.22 -1.30 -12.65
N ALA A 141 15.83 -0.22 -11.96
CA ALA A 141 14.43 0.19 -11.89
C ALA A 141 13.85 0.46 -13.29
N SER A 142 12.58 0.14 -13.49
CA SER A 142 11.88 0.38 -14.74
C SER A 142 11.78 1.88 -15.04
N PRO A 143 12.35 2.39 -16.17
CA PRO A 143 12.19 3.80 -16.54
C PRO A 143 10.73 4.20 -16.74
N ILE A 144 9.90 3.26 -17.23
CA ILE A 144 8.46 3.46 -17.41
C ILE A 144 7.78 3.77 -16.07
N ASP A 145 8.20 3.10 -14.99
CA ASP A 145 7.59 3.28 -13.68
C ASP A 145 7.98 4.63 -13.06
N VAL A 146 9.23 5.07 -13.26
CA VAL A 146 9.67 6.44 -12.93
C VAL A 146 8.79 7.48 -13.65
N THR A 147 8.59 7.32 -14.97
CA THR A 147 7.77 8.25 -15.77
C THR A 147 6.31 8.28 -15.34
N LYS A 148 5.72 7.12 -15.00
CA LYS A 148 4.33 7.06 -14.53
C LYS A 148 4.12 7.88 -13.26
N VAL A 149 4.99 7.70 -12.26
CA VAL A 149 4.86 8.41 -10.98
C VAL A 149 5.06 9.90 -11.18
N LYS A 150 6.10 10.32 -11.92
CA LYS A 150 6.32 11.73 -12.24
C LYS A 150 5.10 12.36 -12.93
N SER A 151 4.52 11.65 -13.90
CA SER A 151 3.33 12.13 -14.63
C SER A 151 2.13 12.31 -13.70
N ALA A 152 1.91 11.37 -12.77
CA ALA A 152 0.82 11.46 -11.81
C ALA A 152 1.02 12.58 -10.77
N LEU A 153 2.24 12.79 -10.29
CA LEU A 153 2.57 13.92 -9.41
C LEU A 153 2.39 15.26 -10.11
N ASN A 154 2.85 15.38 -11.36
CA ASN A 154 2.65 16.58 -12.18
C ASN A 154 1.16 16.88 -12.41
N GLU A 155 0.34 15.85 -12.63
CA GLU A 155 -1.11 16.01 -12.72
C GLU A 155 -1.71 16.55 -11.41
N ALA A 156 -1.19 16.16 -10.25
CA ALA A 156 -1.64 16.66 -8.96
C ALA A 156 -1.22 18.11 -8.71
N PHE A 157 0.00 18.51 -9.12
CA PHE A 157 0.51 19.87 -8.91
C PHE A 157 -0.24 20.94 -9.70
N VAL A 158 -0.88 20.59 -10.81
CA VAL A 158 -1.69 21.53 -11.59
C VAL A 158 -3.15 21.61 -11.13
N LYS A 159 -3.55 20.84 -10.12
CA LYS A 159 -4.90 20.93 -9.54
C LYS A 159 -5.00 22.10 -8.57
N GLU A 160 -6.18 22.71 -8.56
CA GLU A 160 -6.57 23.69 -7.55
C GLU A 160 -6.68 23.02 -6.16
N ALA A 161 -6.55 23.81 -5.09
CA ALA A 161 -6.37 23.42 -3.69
C ALA A 161 -4.92 23.19 -3.25
N THR A 162 -4.71 23.31 -1.94
CA THR A 162 -3.41 23.18 -1.27
C THR A 162 -3.56 22.24 -0.08
N PHE A 163 -2.66 21.26 0.02
CA PHE A 163 -2.54 20.38 1.18
C PHE A 163 -1.22 20.67 1.85
N ALA A 164 -1.23 21.49 2.91
CA ALA A 164 0.00 21.94 3.58
C ALA A 164 0.85 20.78 4.13
N ASP A 165 0.22 19.65 4.41
CA ASP A 165 0.83 18.41 4.91
C ASP A 165 1.29 17.45 3.80
N ILE A 166 0.62 17.42 2.64
CA ILE A 166 0.94 16.49 1.53
C ILE A 166 1.82 17.15 0.45
N ASP A 167 1.53 18.40 0.08
CA ASP A 167 2.18 19.09 -1.05
C ASP A 167 3.72 19.15 -0.90
N PRO A 168 4.31 19.45 0.28
CA PRO A 168 5.76 19.43 0.45
C PRO A 168 6.38 18.05 0.22
N ALA A 169 5.77 17.00 0.78
CA ALA A 169 6.26 15.63 0.64
C ALA A 169 6.16 15.14 -0.82
N ALA A 170 5.05 15.45 -1.49
CA ALA A 170 4.88 15.18 -2.92
C ALA A 170 5.96 15.88 -3.77
N LYS A 171 6.30 17.13 -3.44
CA LYS A 171 7.37 17.86 -4.12
C LYS A 171 8.74 17.22 -3.89
N SER A 172 9.07 16.86 -2.66
CA SER A 172 10.31 16.12 -2.36
C SER A 172 10.41 14.80 -3.14
N TYR A 173 9.30 14.09 -3.31
CA TYR A 173 9.26 12.88 -4.12
C TYR A 173 9.51 13.15 -5.61
N ALA A 174 8.87 14.17 -6.18
CA ALA A 174 9.12 14.59 -7.56
C ALA A 174 10.57 15.00 -7.80
N ASP A 175 11.16 15.76 -6.87
CA ASP A 175 12.55 16.22 -6.96
C ASP A 175 13.54 15.04 -6.86
N ALA A 176 13.28 14.06 -5.98
CA ALA A 176 14.08 12.83 -5.89
C ALA A 176 14.01 12.00 -7.19
N LEU A 177 12.82 11.87 -7.79
CA LEU A 177 12.64 11.19 -9.08
C LEU A 177 13.38 11.90 -10.21
N ALA A 178 13.39 13.23 -10.22
CA ALA A 178 14.13 14.01 -11.23
C ALA A 178 15.65 13.80 -11.12
N GLY A 179 16.20 13.67 -9.92
CA GLY A 179 17.61 13.34 -9.72
C GLY A 179 17.96 11.88 -10.06
N PHE A 180 17.02 10.95 -9.88
CA PHE A 180 17.22 9.53 -10.13
C PHE A 180 17.09 9.14 -11.61
N GLU A 181 16.15 9.74 -12.33
CA GLU A 181 15.82 9.41 -13.71
C GLU A 181 17.02 9.34 -14.68
N PRO A 182 17.93 10.34 -14.75
CA PRO A 182 19.06 10.26 -15.67
C PRO A 182 20.00 9.08 -15.35
N ILE A 183 20.30 8.84 -14.07
CA ILE A 183 21.16 7.73 -13.61
C ILE A 183 20.51 6.39 -13.98
N ASN A 184 19.22 6.25 -13.71
CA ASN A 184 18.48 5.03 -14.02
C ASN A 184 18.37 4.80 -15.53
N THR A 185 18.17 5.85 -16.32
CA THR A 185 18.03 5.75 -17.78
C THR A 185 19.32 5.27 -18.43
N ASP A 186 20.47 5.82 -18.03
CA ASP A 186 21.77 5.39 -18.55
C ASP A 186 22.03 3.92 -18.25
N LEU A 187 21.80 3.49 -17.00
CA LEU A 187 21.97 2.09 -16.62
C LEU A 187 20.92 1.16 -17.22
N ALA A 188 19.69 1.63 -17.44
CA ALA A 188 18.65 0.86 -18.10
C ALA A 188 19.01 0.60 -19.56
N ASN A 189 19.53 1.60 -20.28
CA ASN A 189 20.02 1.43 -21.66
C ASN A 189 21.18 0.44 -21.72
N TYR A 190 22.13 0.54 -20.79
CA TYR A 190 23.23 -0.41 -20.65
C TYR A 190 22.74 -1.84 -20.35
N ALA A 191 21.78 -2.00 -19.43
CA ALA A 191 21.21 -3.29 -19.08
C ALA A 191 20.43 -3.90 -20.25
N GLN A 192 19.59 -3.12 -20.93
CA GLN A 192 18.75 -3.57 -22.05
C GLN A 192 19.56 -3.95 -23.29
N SER A 193 20.65 -3.21 -23.56
CA SER A 193 21.61 -3.56 -24.62
C SER A 193 22.52 -4.73 -24.25
N LYS A 194 22.41 -5.27 -23.02
CA LYS A 194 23.30 -6.27 -22.45
C LYS A 194 24.77 -5.86 -22.47
N GLY A 195 25.06 -4.57 -22.27
CA GLY A 195 26.43 -4.04 -22.23
C GLY A 195 27.33 -4.76 -21.22
N TYR A 196 26.74 -5.30 -20.16
CA TYR A 196 27.42 -6.11 -19.15
C TYR A 196 28.06 -7.40 -19.70
N LEU A 197 27.61 -7.92 -20.84
CA LEU A 197 28.25 -9.06 -21.51
C LEU A 197 29.52 -8.62 -22.26
N ALA A 198 29.58 -7.37 -22.70
CA ALA A 198 30.71 -6.83 -23.46
C ALA A 198 31.87 -6.39 -22.56
N ASP A 199 31.57 -5.82 -21.38
CA ASP A 199 32.57 -5.31 -20.44
C ASP A 199 32.72 -6.15 -19.15
N GLY A 200 32.09 -7.33 -19.13
CA GLY A 200 32.09 -8.21 -17.95
C GLY A 200 31.39 -7.61 -16.72
N GLY A 201 30.57 -6.57 -16.89
CA GLY A 201 29.88 -5.88 -15.81
C GLY A 201 30.65 -4.71 -15.21
N LYS A 202 31.73 -4.25 -15.86
CA LYS A 202 32.55 -3.14 -15.36
C LYS A 202 31.72 -1.87 -15.16
N THR A 203 30.94 -1.47 -16.16
CA THR A 203 30.08 -0.27 -16.07
C THR A 203 29.03 -0.42 -14.98
N ALA A 204 28.46 -1.61 -14.79
CA ALA A 204 27.51 -1.87 -13.71
C ALA A 204 28.15 -1.57 -12.34
N ARG A 205 29.33 -2.14 -12.05
CA ARG A 205 30.03 -1.93 -10.78
C ARG A 205 30.41 -0.47 -10.54
N GLU A 206 30.87 0.22 -11.59
CA GLU A 206 31.26 1.63 -11.50
C GLU A 206 30.07 2.56 -11.19
N LYS A 207 28.90 2.26 -11.73
CA LYS A 207 27.71 3.12 -11.64
C LYS A 207 26.75 2.70 -10.53
N ASP A 208 26.82 1.47 -10.04
CA ASP A 208 25.90 0.93 -9.05
C ASP A 208 25.84 1.75 -7.75
N PRO A 209 26.95 2.23 -7.16
CA PRO A 209 26.88 3.04 -5.94
C PRO A 209 26.00 4.29 -6.12
N ALA A 210 26.17 5.01 -7.24
CA ALA A 210 25.38 6.19 -7.54
C ALA A 210 23.90 5.85 -7.80
N PHE A 211 23.64 4.72 -8.46
CA PHE A 211 22.29 4.20 -8.66
C PHE A 211 21.59 3.86 -7.34
N VAL A 212 22.25 3.08 -6.48
CA VAL A 212 21.73 2.67 -5.17
C VAL A 212 21.46 3.87 -4.29
N ASP A 213 22.36 4.86 -4.25
CA ASP A 213 22.18 6.04 -3.43
C ASP A 213 21.05 6.96 -3.93
N ALA A 214 20.90 7.10 -5.25
CA ALA A 214 19.77 7.81 -5.82
C ALA A 214 18.44 7.08 -5.57
N LEU A 215 18.42 5.74 -5.69
CA LEU A 215 17.24 4.92 -5.43
C LEU A 215 16.83 4.97 -3.95
N LYS A 216 17.77 5.00 -3.00
CA LYS A 216 17.48 5.22 -1.56
C LYS A 216 16.76 6.54 -1.33
N LYS A 217 17.18 7.63 -1.98
CA LYS A 217 16.54 8.94 -1.85
C LYS A 217 15.11 8.90 -2.38
N VAL A 218 14.89 8.25 -3.53
CA VAL A 218 13.54 8.05 -4.08
C VAL A 218 12.67 7.23 -3.13
N ALA A 219 13.19 6.11 -2.61
CA ALA A 219 12.48 5.24 -1.68
C ALA A 219 12.07 5.98 -0.38
N ALA A 220 12.98 6.77 0.20
CA ALA A 220 12.68 7.57 1.38
C ALA A 220 11.64 8.67 1.11
N ALA A 221 11.72 9.33 -0.05
CA ALA A 221 10.76 10.37 -0.43
C ALA A 221 9.37 9.80 -0.77
N GLU A 222 9.32 8.61 -1.39
CA GLU A 222 8.09 7.84 -1.61
C GLU A 222 7.40 7.51 -0.28
N GLU A 223 8.16 7.00 0.69
CA GLU A 223 7.67 6.68 2.03
C GLU A 223 7.13 7.94 2.74
N ALA A 224 7.87 9.05 2.71
CA ALA A 224 7.43 10.31 3.31
C ALA A 224 6.12 10.82 2.69
N PHE A 225 5.97 10.72 1.37
CA PHE A 225 4.73 11.06 0.68
C PHE A 225 3.57 10.16 1.14
N PHE A 226 3.74 8.84 1.20
CA PHE A 226 2.69 7.94 1.68
C PHE A 226 2.31 8.17 3.14
N ASN A 227 3.28 8.50 3.99
CA ASN A 227 3.05 8.81 5.39
C ASN A 227 2.28 10.13 5.57
N SER A 228 2.61 11.18 4.78
CA SER A 228 1.84 12.43 4.81
C SER A 228 0.37 12.22 4.43
N MET A 229 0.14 11.42 3.41
CA MET A 229 -1.19 11.07 2.93
C MET A 229 -2.00 10.29 3.97
N GLN A 230 -1.38 9.31 4.62
CA GLN A 230 -2.01 8.53 5.70
C GLN A 230 -2.31 9.39 6.93
N LYS A 231 -1.40 10.29 7.28
CA LYS A 231 -1.61 11.24 8.38
C LYS A 231 -2.80 12.16 8.10
N HIS A 232 -2.84 12.75 6.91
CA HIS A 232 -3.96 13.60 6.48
C HIS A 232 -5.31 12.88 6.65
N ASP A 233 -5.37 11.66 6.15
CA ASP A 233 -6.53 10.78 6.23
C ASP A 233 -6.96 10.43 7.66
N TYR A 234 -5.98 10.20 8.53
CA TYR A 234 -6.23 9.93 9.94
C TYR A 234 -6.79 11.17 10.63
N ASP A 235 -6.19 12.34 10.39
CA ASP A 235 -6.61 13.61 10.99
C ASP A 235 -8.04 13.97 10.55
N LEU A 236 -8.40 13.75 9.28
CA LEU A 236 -9.77 13.92 8.78
C LEU A 236 -10.76 12.97 9.47
N ALA A 237 -10.43 11.68 9.56
CA ALA A 237 -11.29 10.69 10.22
C ALA A 237 -11.47 11.00 11.72
N ARG A 238 -10.40 11.46 12.37
CA ARG A 238 -10.41 11.89 13.78
C ARG A 238 -11.29 13.12 13.97
N LYS A 239 -11.11 14.14 13.15
CA LYS A 239 -11.93 15.35 13.17
C LYS A 239 -13.42 15.01 13.00
N ALA A 240 -13.76 14.18 12.00
CA ALA A 240 -15.14 13.76 11.78
C ALA A 240 -15.74 13.00 12.98
N TYR A 241 -14.94 12.20 13.68
CA TYR A 241 -15.37 11.51 14.89
C TYR A 241 -15.56 12.46 16.09
N ASP A 242 -14.63 13.40 16.27
CA ASP A 242 -14.63 14.33 17.40
C ASP A 242 -15.73 15.38 17.28
N GLU A 243 -16.03 15.86 16.06
CA GLU A 243 -17.07 16.87 15.79
C GLU A 243 -18.49 16.27 15.72
N ALA A 244 -18.64 14.97 15.48
CA ALA A 244 -19.95 14.34 15.43
C ALA A 244 -20.60 14.26 16.82
N ALA A 245 -21.92 14.49 16.87
CA ALA A 245 -22.68 14.49 18.12
C ALA A 245 -22.48 13.16 18.89
N PRO A 246 -22.28 13.22 20.22
CA PRO A 246 -22.28 12.02 21.05
C PRO A 246 -23.53 11.16 20.76
N ASP A 247 -23.34 9.85 20.73
CA ASP A 247 -24.39 8.85 20.47
C ASP A 247 -25.07 8.89 19.08
N SER A 248 -24.56 9.66 18.11
CA SER A 248 -25.12 9.68 16.74
C SER A 248 -24.66 8.51 15.86
N VAL A 249 -25.39 8.26 14.77
CA VAL A 249 -25.00 7.26 13.74
C VAL A 249 -23.74 7.72 13.00
N GLU A 250 -23.61 9.03 12.78
CA GLU A 250 -22.47 9.67 12.12
C GLU A 250 -21.20 9.51 12.95
N ARG A 251 -21.30 9.66 14.27
CA ARG A 251 -20.17 9.44 15.18
C ARG A 251 -19.70 7.99 15.14
N ASP A 252 -20.62 7.03 15.17
CA ASP A 252 -20.24 5.63 15.08
C ASP A 252 -19.63 5.31 13.70
N ARG A 253 -20.20 5.83 12.61
CA ARG A 253 -19.66 5.69 11.25
C ARG A 253 -18.23 6.24 11.15
N ALA A 254 -17.99 7.45 11.65
CA ALA A 254 -16.66 8.05 11.70
C ALA A 254 -15.70 7.23 12.58
N GLY A 255 -16.21 6.70 13.70
CA GLY A 255 -15.48 5.82 14.60
C GLY A 255 -15.03 4.52 13.93
N ILE A 256 -15.87 3.89 13.11
CA ILE A 256 -15.49 2.69 12.34
C ILE A 256 -14.33 3.00 11.39
N ILE A 257 -14.37 4.13 10.68
CA ILE A 257 -13.28 4.54 9.76
C ILE A 257 -12.00 4.83 10.56
N LEU A 258 -12.10 5.57 11.66
CA LEU A 258 -10.96 5.92 12.51
C LEU A 258 -10.30 4.69 13.14
N PHE A 259 -11.09 3.82 13.80
CA PHE A 259 -10.53 2.64 14.49
C PHE A 259 -10.10 1.54 13.53
N SER A 260 -10.65 1.48 12.30
CA SER A 260 -10.10 0.59 11.26
C SER A 260 -8.73 1.08 10.76
N LYS A 261 -8.53 2.39 10.56
CA LYS A 261 -7.21 2.98 10.26
C LYS A 261 -6.20 2.70 11.39
N ASP A 262 -6.60 2.93 12.63
CA ASP A 262 -5.77 2.65 13.82
C ASP A 262 -5.38 1.18 13.91
N THR A 263 -6.34 0.28 13.67
CA THR A 263 -6.10 -1.17 13.63
C THR A 263 -5.11 -1.57 12.53
N VAL A 264 -5.24 -1.00 11.32
CA VAL A 264 -4.28 -1.27 10.22
C VAL A 264 -2.87 -0.84 10.63
N SER A 265 -2.71 0.35 11.20
CA SER A 265 -1.41 0.84 11.66
C SER A 265 -0.78 -0.09 12.71
N LYS A 266 -1.56 -0.54 13.70
CA LYS A 266 -1.09 -1.48 14.72
C LYS A 266 -0.76 -2.87 14.16
N LEU A 267 -1.55 -3.39 13.22
CA LEU A 267 -1.24 -4.64 12.52
C LEU A 267 0.08 -4.53 11.75
N THR A 268 0.32 -3.41 11.06
CA THR A 268 1.60 -3.16 10.37
C THR A 268 2.78 -3.15 11.35
N ALA A 269 2.65 -2.48 12.50
CA ALA A 269 3.67 -2.48 13.54
C ALA A 269 3.91 -3.88 14.13
N MET A 270 2.84 -4.64 14.35
CA MET A 270 2.90 -6.03 14.81
C MET A 270 3.62 -6.92 13.80
N PHE A 271 3.37 -6.78 12.50
CA PHE A 271 4.09 -7.53 11.47
C PHE A 271 5.57 -7.17 11.39
N ALA A 272 5.92 -5.90 11.61
CA ALA A 272 7.30 -5.45 11.66
C ALA A 272 8.04 -5.94 12.92
N THR A 273 7.31 -6.20 14.00
CA THR A 273 7.86 -6.58 15.31
C THR A 273 7.08 -7.76 15.91
N PRO A 274 7.10 -8.94 15.26
CA PRO A 274 6.16 -10.04 15.53
C PRO A 274 6.24 -10.61 16.96
N GLY A 275 7.39 -10.46 17.62
CA GLY A 275 7.60 -10.88 19.00
C GLY A 275 7.01 -9.96 20.07
N ASP A 276 6.63 -8.72 19.74
CA ASP A 276 6.22 -7.72 20.73
C ASP A 276 4.81 -7.98 21.29
N ALA A 277 4.73 -8.35 22.56
CA ALA A 277 3.47 -8.63 23.25
C ALA A 277 2.59 -7.38 23.44
N ASN A 278 3.20 -6.23 23.71
CA ASN A 278 2.45 -4.98 23.92
C ASN A 278 1.78 -4.55 22.62
N LEU A 279 2.48 -4.65 21.49
CA LEU A 279 1.88 -4.37 20.18
C LEU A 279 0.72 -5.33 19.84
N ARG A 280 0.85 -6.62 20.21
CA ARG A 280 -0.27 -7.57 20.04
C ARG A 280 -1.48 -7.19 20.88
N ASP A 281 -1.28 -6.83 22.14
CA ASP A 281 -2.38 -6.47 23.04
C ASP A 281 -3.03 -5.12 22.68
N ASP A 282 -2.23 -4.14 22.26
CA ASP A 282 -2.73 -2.88 21.70
C ASP A 282 -3.55 -3.12 20.42
N THR A 283 -3.12 -4.04 19.57
CA THR A 283 -3.87 -4.44 18.36
C THR A 283 -5.22 -5.06 18.73
N LYS A 284 -5.26 -5.95 19.73
CA LYS A 284 -6.52 -6.53 20.23
C LYS A 284 -7.45 -5.45 20.79
N ALA A 285 -6.92 -4.51 21.59
CA ALA A 285 -7.70 -3.43 22.16
C ALA A 285 -8.35 -2.56 21.07
N SER A 286 -7.57 -2.21 20.03
CA SER A 286 -8.09 -1.48 18.86
C SER A 286 -9.18 -2.26 18.12
N LEU A 287 -8.98 -3.57 17.92
CA LEU A 287 -9.97 -4.44 17.27
C LEU A 287 -11.28 -4.55 18.06
N ASN A 288 -11.20 -4.64 19.39
CA ASN A 288 -12.38 -4.68 20.25
C ASN A 288 -13.13 -3.35 20.17
N ARG A 289 -12.43 -2.22 20.22
CA ARG A 289 -13.04 -0.90 20.04
C ARG A 289 -13.73 -0.75 18.68
N LEU A 290 -13.10 -1.22 17.61
CA LEU A 290 -13.71 -1.26 16.27
C LEU A 290 -14.97 -2.14 16.24
N SER A 291 -14.92 -3.31 16.88
CA SER A 291 -16.06 -4.22 17.00
C SER A 291 -17.23 -3.56 17.75
N ASP A 292 -16.96 -2.92 18.88
CA ASP A 292 -17.98 -2.31 19.72
C ASP A 292 -18.69 -1.16 19.01
N VAL A 293 -17.95 -0.26 18.36
CA VAL A 293 -18.56 0.85 17.60
C VAL A 293 -19.36 0.33 16.40
N SER A 294 -18.94 -0.78 15.79
CA SER A 294 -19.64 -1.37 14.65
C SER A 294 -20.98 -1.98 15.05
N VAL A 295 -21.03 -2.63 16.22
CA VAL A 295 -22.28 -3.17 16.77
C VAL A 295 -23.21 -2.04 17.19
N ALA A 296 -22.70 -0.98 17.81
CA ALA A 296 -23.48 0.20 18.17
C ALA A 296 -24.10 0.86 16.92
N TRP A 297 -23.30 1.02 15.86
CA TRP A 297 -23.74 1.56 14.58
C TRP A 297 -24.87 0.73 13.95
N ASP A 298 -24.69 -0.60 13.83
CA ASP A 298 -25.71 -1.50 13.26
C ASP A 298 -27.01 -1.45 14.06
N LYS A 299 -26.91 -1.45 15.40
CA LYS A 299 -28.08 -1.34 16.28
C LYS A 299 -28.86 -0.05 16.04
N LYS A 300 -28.16 1.10 15.92
CA LYS A 300 -28.81 2.39 15.66
C LYS A 300 -29.48 2.40 14.28
N LEU A 301 -28.81 1.90 13.24
CA LEU A 301 -29.40 1.79 11.90
C LEU A 301 -30.64 0.89 11.90
N ARG A 302 -30.58 -0.26 12.58
CA ARG A 302 -31.72 -1.18 12.70
C ARG A 302 -32.91 -0.61 13.43
N SER A 303 -32.69 0.39 14.28
CA SER A 303 -33.77 1.08 14.99
C SER A 303 -34.57 1.99 14.05
N SER A 304 -33.96 2.51 12.99
CA SER A 304 -34.64 3.30 11.94
C SER A 304 -35.11 2.48 10.73
N ASP A 305 -34.35 1.46 10.33
CA ASP A 305 -34.70 0.51 9.27
C ASP A 305 -34.27 -0.89 9.70
N ALA A 306 -35.22 -1.79 9.93
CA ALA A 306 -34.96 -3.15 10.41
C ALA A 306 -33.95 -3.95 9.55
N LYS A 307 -33.76 -3.57 8.27
CA LYS A 307 -32.75 -4.18 7.40
C LYS A 307 -31.31 -3.81 7.79
N GLY A 308 -31.13 -2.64 8.41
CA GLY A 308 -29.81 -2.08 8.72
C GLY A 308 -28.97 -1.90 7.45
N CYS A 309 -27.66 -2.13 7.56
CA CYS A 309 -26.77 -2.09 6.40
C CYS A 309 -25.91 -3.36 6.25
N PRO A 310 -26.49 -4.46 5.75
CA PRO A 310 -25.88 -5.78 5.80
C PRO A 310 -24.60 -5.89 4.94
N ALA A 311 -24.53 -5.17 3.82
CA ALA A 311 -23.34 -5.20 2.97
C ALA A 311 -22.13 -4.54 3.65
N THR A 312 -22.34 -3.41 4.31
CA THR A 312 -21.29 -2.71 5.08
C THR A 312 -20.91 -3.51 6.32
N MET A 313 -21.88 -4.05 7.07
CA MET A 313 -21.58 -4.92 8.21
C MET A 313 -20.82 -6.18 7.83
N SER A 314 -21.09 -6.77 6.66
CA SER A 314 -20.31 -7.90 6.15
C SER A 314 -18.86 -7.52 5.87
N ALA A 315 -18.61 -6.33 5.29
CA ALA A 315 -17.26 -5.83 5.04
C ALA A 315 -16.50 -5.55 6.33
N ILE A 316 -17.17 -4.94 7.33
CA ILE A 316 -16.63 -4.71 8.67
C ILE A 316 -16.24 -6.04 9.33
N ASN A 317 -17.16 -6.99 9.39
CA ASN A 317 -16.93 -8.28 10.04
C ASN A 317 -15.80 -9.07 9.35
N THR A 318 -15.68 -8.99 8.03
CA THR A 318 -14.61 -9.64 7.28
C THR A 318 -13.23 -9.05 7.60
N PHE A 319 -13.14 -7.72 7.73
CA PHE A 319 -11.91 -7.07 8.17
C PHE A 319 -11.55 -7.45 9.61
N ILE A 320 -12.50 -7.34 10.56
CA ILE A 320 -12.28 -7.70 11.97
C ILE A 320 -11.87 -9.17 12.11
N ALA A 321 -12.55 -10.09 11.42
CA ALA A 321 -12.24 -11.51 11.47
C ALA A 321 -10.83 -11.81 10.95
N GLY A 322 -10.46 -11.26 9.79
CA GLY A 322 -9.10 -11.40 9.25
C GLY A 322 -8.04 -10.87 10.20
N ALA A 323 -8.29 -9.71 10.82
CA ALA A 323 -7.36 -9.09 11.76
C ALA A 323 -7.22 -9.90 13.06
N ARG A 324 -8.32 -10.46 13.59
CA ARG A 324 -8.27 -11.39 14.73
C ARG A 324 -7.47 -12.65 14.40
N THR A 325 -7.63 -13.21 13.19
CA THR A 325 -6.81 -14.34 12.74
C THR A 325 -5.33 -13.98 12.70
N ALA A 326 -4.99 -12.80 12.20
CA ALA A 326 -3.59 -12.35 12.17
C ALA A 326 -3.00 -12.22 13.60
N VAL A 327 -3.75 -11.65 14.55
CA VAL A 327 -3.32 -11.62 15.95
C VAL A 327 -3.11 -13.03 16.51
N GLN A 328 -4.03 -13.97 16.27
CA GLN A 328 -3.87 -15.35 16.72
C GLN A 328 -2.64 -16.05 16.14
N ARG A 329 -2.29 -15.75 14.88
CA ARG A 329 -1.07 -16.26 14.23
C ARG A 329 0.19 -15.63 14.83
N ALA A 330 0.14 -14.34 15.14
CA ALA A 330 1.23 -13.67 15.86
C ALA A 330 1.48 -14.31 17.24
N GLU A 331 0.41 -14.65 17.98
CA GLU A 331 0.51 -15.33 19.27
C GLU A 331 1.16 -16.73 19.18
N LYS A 332 0.96 -17.41 18.06
CA LYS A 332 1.59 -18.72 17.77
C LYS A 332 3.03 -18.60 17.27
N GLY A 333 3.52 -17.38 17.03
CA GLY A 333 4.86 -17.13 16.51
C GLY A 333 4.98 -17.29 14.99
N ASP A 334 3.87 -17.40 14.25
CA ASP A 334 3.88 -17.66 12.80
C ASP A 334 4.68 -16.60 12.01
N TYR A 335 4.74 -15.37 12.50
CA TYR A 335 5.47 -14.26 11.87
C TYR A 335 6.91 -14.10 12.34
N SER A 336 7.35 -14.88 13.34
CA SER A 336 8.73 -14.86 13.85
C SER A 336 9.61 -15.92 13.19
N VAL A 337 9.06 -16.72 12.27
CA VAL A 337 9.81 -17.75 11.55
C VAL A 337 10.75 -17.09 10.56
N GLU A 338 12.04 -17.44 10.62
CA GLU A 338 13.01 -16.99 9.63
C GLU A 338 12.68 -17.60 8.26
N ILE A 339 12.56 -16.74 7.26
CA ILE A 339 12.20 -17.13 5.90
C ILE A 339 13.42 -16.94 5.03
N ASP A 340 13.71 -17.94 4.18
CA ASP A 340 14.74 -17.80 3.16
C ASP A 340 14.51 -16.48 2.39
N PRO A 341 15.52 -15.60 2.25
CA PRO A 341 15.39 -14.33 1.55
C PRO A 341 14.77 -14.44 0.16
N ARG A 342 14.87 -15.60 -0.50
CA ARG A 342 14.24 -15.88 -1.80
C ARG A 342 12.71 -15.95 -1.73
N TYR A 343 12.13 -16.25 -0.57
CA TYR A 343 10.69 -16.38 -0.34
C TYR A 343 10.08 -15.20 0.43
N VAL A 344 10.87 -14.21 0.83
CA VAL A 344 10.34 -12.95 1.37
C VAL A 344 9.42 -12.30 0.33
N ASN A 345 8.27 -11.79 0.76
CA ASN A 345 7.23 -11.24 -0.11
C ASN A 345 6.61 -12.23 -1.12
N THR A 346 6.62 -13.52 -0.83
CA THR A 346 5.92 -14.55 -1.62
C THR A 346 4.78 -15.20 -0.83
N ILE A 347 4.02 -16.11 -1.44
CA ILE A 347 2.92 -16.83 -0.75
C ILE A 347 3.41 -17.71 0.41
N GLN A 348 4.71 -17.99 0.47
CA GLN A 348 5.36 -18.72 1.56
C GLN A 348 5.65 -17.81 2.75
N ASP A 349 5.63 -16.49 2.55
CA ASP A 349 5.76 -15.50 3.61
C ASP A 349 4.38 -15.24 4.25
N PRO A 350 4.18 -15.59 5.53
CA PRO A 350 2.92 -15.42 6.22
C PRO A 350 2.60 -13.94 6.47
N VAL A 351 3.60 -13.08 6.68
CA VAL A 351 3.40 -11.63 6.79
C VAL A 351 2.89 -11.07 5.47
N TYR A 352 3.51 -11.49 4.36
CA TYR A 352 3.05 -11.11 3.03
C TYR A 352 1.61 -11.57 2.76
N THR A 353 1.31 -12.84 3.03
CA THR A 353 0.01 -13.44 2.72
C THR A 353 -1.11 -12.80 3.53
N ASP A 354 -0.91 -12.64 4.83
CA ASP A 354 -1.94 -12.07 5.71
C ASP A 354 -2.06 -10.57 5.52
N GLY A 355 -0.94 -9.87 5.37
CA GLY A 355 -0.93 -8.46 4.99
C GLY A 355 -1.73 -8.23 3.70
N ARG A 356 -1.59 -9.13 2.71
CA ARG A 356 -2.37 -9.09 1.46
C ARG A 356 -3.85 -9.14 1.71
N GLN A 357 -4.27 -10.14 2.45
CA GLN A 357 -5.68 -10.40 2.69
C GLN A 357 -6.30 -9.27 3.51
N LEU A 358 -5.61 -8.80 4.55
CA LEU A 358 -6.07 -7.70 5.39
C LEU A 358 -6.24 -6.41 4.62
N ASN A 359 -5.30 -6.11 3.73
CA ASN A 359 -5.37 -4.92 2.88
C ASN A 359 -6.58 -4.97 1.92
N MET A 360 -6.86 -6.14 1.33
CA MET A 360 -8.07 -6.34 0.52
C MET A 360 -9.35 -6.16 1.35
N ASN A 361 -9.39 -6.74 2.56
CA ASN A 361 -10.53 -6.63 3.46
C ASN A 361 -10.76 -5.17 3.90
N TYR A 362 -9.69 -4.45 4.25
CA TYR A 362 -9.76 -3.04 4.61
C TYR A 362 -10.20 -2.16 3.43
N SER A 363 -9.65 -2.39 2.23
CA SER A 363 -10.08 -1.69 1.02
C SER A 363 -11.57 -1.92 0.72
N TRP A 364 -12.06 -3.14 0.96
CA TRP A 364 -13.48 -3.45 0.82
C TRP A 364 -14.34 -2.77 1.89
N LEU A 365 -13.89 -2.72 3.14
CA LEU A 365 -14.51 -1.97 4.23
C LEU A 365 -14.66 -0.49 3.86
N ILE A 366 -13.58 0.19 3.46
CA ILE A 366 -13.66 1.62 3.12
C ILE A 366 -14.53 1.82 1.87
N SER A 367 -14.41 0.96 0.87
CA SER A 367 -15.27 1.02 -0.32
C SER A 367 -16.75 0.83 0.00
N SER A 368 -17.11 0.10 1.08
CA SER A 368 -18.50 -0.10 1.48
C SER A 368 -19.13 1.19 2.03
N PHE A 369 -18.35 2.05 2.68
CA PHE A 369 -18.78 3.36 3.17
C PHE A 369 -18.84 4.44 2.08
N ASN A 370 -18.07 4.25 1.01
CA ASN A 370 -18.04 5.17 -0.14
C ASN A 370 -19.10 4.82 -1.21
N GLY A 371 -19.69 3.63 -1.14
CA GLY A 371 -20.80 3.22 -2.00
C GLY A 371 -22.14 3.35 -1.29
N ASN A 372 -23.21 3.62 -2.04
CA ASN A 372 -24.59 3.53 -1.54
C ASN A 372 -24.99 2.05 -1.40
N ARG A 373 -24.38 1.36 -0.44
CA ARG A 373 -24.58 -0.08 -0.13
C ARG A 373 -25.37 -0.31 1.16
N CYS A 374 -25.75 0.80 1.78
CA CYS A 374 -26.98 0.98 2.54
C CYS A 374 -27.95 1.70 1.58
#